data_AF-A0A858WV35-F1
#
_entry.id   AF-A0A858WV35-F1
#
_cell.length_a   1.000
_cell.length_b   1.000
_cell.length_c   1.000
_cell.angle_alpha   90.00
_cell.angle_beta   90.00
_cell.angle_gamma   90.00
#
_symmetry.space_group_name_H-M   'P 1'
#
loop_
_entity.id
_entity.type
_entity.pdbx_description
1 polymer ?
#
loop_
_entity_poly.entity_id
_entity_poly.type
_entity_poly.pdbx_seq_one_letter_code
_entity_poly.pdbx_strand_id
1 'polypeptide(L)'
;MRYVSTRGEAPVLAFSDALLAGLARDGGLYLPEAYPALRPDEIARLAGKPYADIAHRIIAPFTDAAFAPAVLKPMLDEAYASFRHEAVTPLVQIAPNRFVLELFHGPTLAFKDVAMQLLGRMMDHVLAERGTRATIVGATSGDTGSAAIDAFRASARTDVFILYPAGRVSEVQRRQMTTVDSPNVHAIAVEGTFDDCQAHVKAMFNHHAFRDRLALAGVNSINWARIVAQVVYYFVAGAALGSPHRPVSFVVPTGNFGDVLAGYVAKRMGLPVDRLVIATNVNDILARTLSSGRYEVTGVVPSSSPSMDIQVSSNFERLLFEALDRDAGALRGLMASLTQSGAFSPPNRALEAIRTEFDAGRTDEAQTAETIARVRRDTGYLLDPHSAVAVSVAERAKHDPHIPQVVLSTAHPAKFPDAVERACGERPALPAHLADLMERPERTPTLPNDINAIEAYIAAHARAASETAA
;
A
#
# COMPACT_ATOMS: atom_id res chain seq x y z
N MET A 1 -6.81 20.04 -10.06
CA MET A 1 -7.46 18.86 -9.45
C MET A 1 -7.83 19.17 -8.00
N ARG A 2 -8.99 18.72 -7.49
CA ARG A 2 -9.40 18.88 -6.07
C ARG A 2 -9.81 17.53 -5.45
N TYR A 3 -9.76 17.47 -4.13
CA TYR A 3 -9.95 16.25 -3.34
C TYR A 3 -11.06 16.41 -2.30
N VAL A 4 -12.00 15.47 -2.29
CA VAL A 4 -13.15 15.42 -1.38
C VAL A 4 -13.01 14.24 -0.42
N SER A 5 -13.50 14.39 0.81
CA SER A 5 -13.60 13.26 1.75
C SER A 5 -14.76 12.35 1.37
N THR A 6 -14.56 11.04 1.51
CA THR A 6 -15.61 10.02 1.40
C THR A 6 -16.78 10.26 2.36
N ARG A 7 -16.56 10.99 3.46
CA ARG A 7 -17.59 11.30 4.46
C ARG A 7 -18.20 12.68 4.32
N GLY A 8 -17.73 13.49 3.36
CA GLY A 8 -18.40 14.70 2.88
C GLY A 8 -18.46 15.89 3.85
N GLU A 9 -17.79 15.83 5.00
CA GLU A 9 -17.83 16.88 6.05
C GLU A 9 -16.46 17.52 6.29
N ALA A 10 -15.41 17.07 5.59
CA ALA A 10 -14.09 17.69 5.59
C ALA A 10 -13.93 18.74 4.46
N PRO A 11 -13.00 19.70 4.62
CA PRO A 11 -12.67 20.66 3.56
C PRO A 11 -12.25 20.00 2.26
N VAL A 12 -12.62 20.61 1.13
CA VAL A 12 -12.08 20.23 -0.18
C VAL A 12 -10.63 20.72 -0.28
N LEU A 13 -9.71 19.83 -0.63
CA LEU A 13 -8.28 20.09 -0.61
C LEU A 13 -7.65 20.10 -2.02
N ALA A 14 -6.57 20.85 -2.17
CA ALA A 14 -5.63 20.66 -3.27
C ALA A 14 -4.77 19.40 -3.03
N PHE A 15 -4.04 18.92 -4.04
CA PHE A 15 -3.21 17.72 -3.92
C PHE A 15 -2.19 17.82 -2.78
N SER A 16 -1.46 18.95 -2.68
CA SER A 16 -0.44 19.16 -1.64
C SER A 16 -1.02 19.11 -0.23
N ASP A 17 -2.25 19.58 -0.03
CA ASP A 17 -2.89 19.53 1.28
C ASP A 17 -3.42 18.13 1.59
N ALA A 18 -4.00 17.43 0.61
CA ALA A 18 -4.42 16.04 0.78
C ALA A 18 -3.23 15.10 1.04
N LEU A 19 -2.09 15.37 0.39
CA LEU A 19 -0.81 14.69 0.58
C LEU A 19 -0.34 14.79 2.03
N LEU A 20 -0.34 16.01 2.60
CA LEU A 20 0.12 16.24 3.97
C LEU A 20 -0.90 15.84 5.04
N ALA A 21 -2.20 15.99 4.77
CA ALA A 21 -3.26 15.64 5.71
C ALA A 21 -3.36 14.12 5.95
N GLY A 22 -3.24 13.32 4.89
CA GLY A 22 -3.44 11.87 4.94
C GLY A 22 -4.90 11.48 5.17
N LEU A 23 -5.36 11.53 6.43
CA LEU A 23 -6.74 11.28 6.85
C LEU A 23 -7.54 12.59 6.86
N ALA A 24 -8.79 12.57 6.40
CA ALA A 24 -9.64 13.76 6.47
C ALA A 24 -10.11 14.03 7.91
N ARG A 25 -10.44 15.30 8.20
CA ARG A 25 -10.83 15.72 9.57
C ARG A 25 -12.13 15.08 10.07
N ASP A 26 -13.01 14.66 9.16
CA ASP A 26 -14.25 13.93 9.44
C ASP A 26 -14.03 12.40 9.60
N GLY A 27 -12.76 11.96 9.61
CA GLY A 27 -12.37 10.55 9.66
C GLY A 27 -12.53 9.82 8.33
N GLY A 28 -12.93 10.51 7.26
CA GLY A 28 -13.03 9.95 5.91
C GLY A 28 -11.69 9.95 5.16
N LEU A 29 -11.74 9.46 3.93
CA LEU A 29 -10.58 9.30 3.05
C LEU A 29 -10.69 10.23 1.84
N TYR A 30 -9.60 10.90 1.45
CA TYR A 30 -9.63 11.76 0.26
C TYR A 30 -9.68 10.96 -1.05
N LEU A 31 -10.51 11.41 -1.99
CA LEU A 31 -10.62 10.96 -3.38
C LEU A 31 -10.71 12.17 -4.32
N PRO A 32 -10.29 12.05 -5.59
CA PRO A 32 -10.40 13.15 -6.54
C PRO A 32 -11.88 13.42 -6.89
N GLU A 33 -12.23 14.69 -7.07
CA GLU A 33 -13.58 15.09 -7.52
C GLU A 33 -13.95 14.44 -8.86
N ALA A 34 -12.98 14.14 -9.71
CA ALA A 34 -13.16 13.33 -10.91
C ALA A 34 -11.88 12.56 -11.23
N TYR A 35 -12.00 11.35 -11.77
CA TYR A 35 -10.84 10.63 -12.29
C TYR A 35 -10.38 11.25 -13.62
N PRO A 36 -9.09 11.59 -13.77
CA PRO A 36 -8.53 11.91 -15.07
C PRO A 36 -8.77 10.76 -16.06
N ALA A 37 -9.08 11.06 -17.32
CA ALA A 37 -9.25 10.04 -18.34
C ALA A 37 -8.12 10.12 -19.37
N LEU A 38 -7.62 8.96 -19.80
CA LEU A 38 -6.72 8.84 -20.95
C LEU A 38 -7.50 8.27 -22.13
N ARG A 39 -7.31 8.88 -23.30
CA ARG A 39 -7.86 8.34 -24.54
C ARG A 39 -7.09 7.07 -24.96
N PRO A 40 -7.70 6.17 -25.74
CA PRO A 40 -7.02 4.97 -26.24
C PRO A 40 -5.68 5.28 -26.94
N ASP A 41 -5.60 6.33 -27.75
CA ASP A 41 -4.34 6.72 -28.42
C ASP A 41 -3.22 7.11 -27.43
N GLU A 42 -3.59 7.66 -26.27
CA GLU A 42 -2.65 8.04 -25.22
C GLU A 42 -2.14 6.81 -24.46
N ILE A 43 -3.01 5.82 -24.24
CA ILE A 43 -2.65 4.53 -23.62
C ILE A 43 -1.73 3.74 -24.56
N ALA A 44 -2.03 3.69 -25.85
CA ALA A 44 -1.20 2.98 -26.83
C ALA A 44 0.24 3.54 -26.88
N ARG A 45 0.40 4.86 -26.70
CA ARG A 45 1.71 5.53 -26.65
C ARG A 45 2.50 5.24 -25.38
N LEU A 46 1.97 4.51 -24.41
CA LEU A 46 2.72 4.07 -23.24
C LEU A 46 3.61 2.86 -23.56
N ALA A 47 3.28 2.09 -24.60
CA ALA A 47 4.07 0.93 -24.99
C ALA A 47 5.53 1.30 -25.28
N GLY A 48 6.47 0.56 -24.67
CA GLY A 48 7.91 0.75 -24.83
C GLY A 48 8.49 1.97 -24.09
N LYS A 49 7.71 2.73 -23.32
CA LYS A 49 8.24 3.86 -22.56
C LYS A 49 8.90 3.44 -21.24
N PRO A 50 9.92 4.19 -20.77
CA PRO A 50 10.46 4.02 -19.42
C PRO A 50 9.39 4.19 -18.35
N TYR A 51 9.53 3.48 -17.22
CA TYR A 51 8.57 3.52 -16.13
C TYR A 51 8.30 4.94 -15.62
N ALA A 52 9.34 5.75 -15.42
CA ALA A 52 9.20 7.12 -14.93
C ALA A 52 8.45 8.04 -15.91
N ASP A 53 8.54 7.80 -17.22
CA ASP A 53 7.79 8.55 -18.23
C ASP A 53 6.30 8.18 -18.20
N ILE A 54 6.00 6.88 -18.03
CA ILE A 54 4.63 6.40 -17.81
C ILE A 54 4.09 6.98 -16.50
N ALA A 55 4.87 6.93 -15.43
CA ALA A 55 4.51 7.49 -14.13
C ALA A 55 4.18 8.98 -14.24
N HIS A 56 5.00 9.78 -14.93
CA HIS A 56 4.73 11.20 -15.15
C HIS A 56 3.40 11.39 -15.88
N ARG A 57 3.12 10.60 -16.92
CA ARG A 57 1.85 10.69 -17.67
C ARG A 57 0.62 10.35 -16.83
N ILE A 58 0.72 9.37 -15.94
CA ILE A 58 -0.38 8.90 -15.10
C ILE A 58 -0.58 9.80 -13.87
N ILE A 59 0.49 10.29 -13.26
CA ILE A 59 0.46 11.01 -11.98
C ILE A 59 0.21 12.51 -12.16
N ALA A 60 0.76 13.14 -13.21
CA ALA A 60 0.64 14.58 -13.41
C ALA A 60 -0.81 15.11 -13.39
N PRO A 61 -1.82 14.44 -13.96
CA PRO A 61 -3.22 14.89 -13.89
C PRO A 61 -3.82 14.89 -12.46
N PHE A 62 -3.29 14.09 -11.55
CA PHE A 62 -3.72 14.08 -10.15
C PHE A 62 -3.06 15.17 -9.32
N THR A 63 -1.79 15.48 -9.63
CA THR A 63 -1.02 16.46 -8.88
C THR A 63 -1.24 17.88 -9.39
N ASP A 64 -1.50 18.04 -10.69
CA ASP A 64 -1.83 19.30 -11.37
C ASP A 64 -0.95 20.47 -10.86
N ALA A 65 -1.56 21.58 -10.42
CA ALA A 65 -0.86 22.77 -9.92
C ALA A 65 0.03 22.55 -8.67
N ALA A 66 0.01 21.39 -8.03
CA ALA A 66 0.86 21.14 -6.85
C ALA A 66 2.34 20.92 -7.21
N PHE A 67 2.65 20.47 -8.44
CA PHE A 67 4.03 20.33 -8.89
C PHE A 67 4.15 20.76 -10.35
N ALA A 68 5.05 21.71 -10.63
CA ALA A 68 5.42 22.01 -12.01
C ALA A 68 6.04 20.76 -12.68
N PRO A 69 5.89 20.58 -14.01
CA PRO A 69 6.49 19.43 -14.71
C PRO A 69 8.01 19.30 -14.49
N ALA A 70 8.71 20.44 -14.42
CA ALA A 70 10.15 20.51 -14.15
C ALA A 70 10.54 20.06 -12.73
N VAL A 71 9.57 19.92 -11.83
CA VAL A 71 9.73 19.44 -10.45
C VAL A 71 9.29 17.97 -10.35
N LEU A 72 8.12 17.63 -10.92
CA LEU A 72 7.57 16.29 -10.83
C LEU A 72 8.44 15.24 -11.54
N LYS A 73 8.93 15.54 -12.74
CA LYS A 73 9.68 14.56 -13.54
C LYS A 73 10.99 14.13 -12.86
N PRO A 74 11.87 15.04 -12.37
CA PRO A 74 13.05 14.63 -11.61
C PRO A 74 12.73 13.79 -10.37
N MET A 75 11.68 14.15 -9.60
CA MET A 75 11.28 13.36 -8.43
C MET A 75 10.88 11.92 -8.79
N LEU A 76 10.20 11.72 -9.92
CA LEU A 76 9.84 10.40 -10.42
C LEU A 76 11.08 9.61 -10.87
N ASP A 77 11.98 10.26 -11.61
CA ASP A 77 13.24 9.64 -12.04
C ASP A 77 14.07 9.17 -10.85
N GLU A 78 14.24 10.02 -9.84
CA GLU A 78 14.96 9.69 -8.61
C GLU A 78 14.26 8.61 -7.77
N ALA A 79 12.94 8.66 -7.67
CA ALA A 79 12.17 7.65 -6.93
C ALA A 79 12.36 6.27 -7.53
N TYR A 80 12.21 6.13 -8.85
CA TYR A 80 12.25 4.84 -9.51
C TYR A 80 13.67 4.37 -9.87
N ALA A 81 14.67 5.26 -9.88
CA ALA A 81 16.08 4.87 -9.92
C ALA A 81 16.53 4.07 -8.67
N SER A 82 15.76 4.11 -7.58
CA SER A 82 16.01 3.28 -6.40
C SER A 82 15.67 1.79 -6.61
N PHE A 83 15.05 1.43 -7.72
CA PHE A 83 14.68 0.05 -8.05
C PHE A 83 15.81 -0.65 -8.82
N ARG A 84 16.09 -1.91 -8.46
CA ARG A 84 17.26 -2.67 -8.94
C ARG A 84 16.91 -3.48 -10.19
N HIS A 85 15.98 -2.95 -10.97
CA HIS A 85 15.51 -3.52 -12.21
C HIS A 85 15.14 -2.38 -13.16
N GLU A 86 15.65 -2.37 -14.39
CA GLU A 86 15.44 -1.26 -15.34
C GLU A 86 13.96 -1.03 -15.67
N ALA A 87 13.18 -2.10 -15.76
CA ALA A 87 11.73 -2.02 -15.94
C ALA A 87 10.94 -1.55 -14.71
N VAL A 88 11.60 -1.44 -13.54
CA VAL A 88 11.03 -1.15 -12.20
C VAL A 88 10.07 -2.23 -11.69
N THR A 89 9.07 -2.60 -12.50
CA THR A 89 8.08 -3.64 -12.23
C THR A 89 7.98 -4.63 -13.41
N PRO A 90 8.92 -5.58 -13.55
CA PRO A 90 8.91 -6.53 -14.67
C PRO A 90 7.77 -7.55 -14.59
N LEU A 91 7.36 -8.05 -15.76
CA LEU A 91 6.45 -9.19 -15.91
C LEU A 91 7.26 -10.47 -16.12
N VAL A 92 6.92 -11.52 -15.39
CA VAL A 92 7.46 -12.87 -15.56
C VAL A 92 6.33 -13.82 -15.91
N GLN A 93 6.44 -14.53 -17.03
CA GLN A 93 5.41 -15.50 -17.42
C GLN A 93 5.56 -16.80 -16.62
N ILE A 94 4.47 -17.26 -16.00
CA ILE A 94 4.46 -18.52 -15.20
C ILE A 94 3.52 -19.59 -15.75
N ALA A 95 2.61 -19.25 -16.67
CA ALA A 95 1.77 -20.20 -17.39
C ALA A 95 1.33 -19.61 -18.74
N PRO A 96 0.66 -20.38 -19.63
CA PRO A 96 0.00 -19.80 -20.80
C PRO A 96 -0.92 -18.65 -20.40
N ASN A 97 -0.63 -17.45 -20.92
CA ASN A 97 -1.38 -16.22 -20.65
C ASN A 97 -1.50 -15.78 -19.16
N ARG A 98 -0.65 -16.31 -18.27
CA ARG A 98 -0.56 -15.89 -16.86
C ARG A 98 0.84 -15.36 -16.54
N PHE A 99 0.87 -14.17 -15.97
CA PHE A 99 2.08 -13.43 -15.66
C PHE A 99 2.10 -13.02 -14.21
N VAL A 100 3.27 -13.02 -13.60
CA VAL A 100 3.56 -12.38 -12.33
C VAL A 100 4.12 -10.98 -12.60
N LEU A 101 3.56 -9.96 -11.97
CA LEU A 101 4.10 -8.60 -11.97
C LEU A 101 4.93 -8.42 -10.70
N GLU A 102 6.25 -8.39 -10.83
CA GLU A 102 7.16 -8.28 -9.69
C GLU A 102 7.23 -6.83 -9.21
N LEU A 103 6.73 -6.57 -7.99
CA LEU A 103 6.72 -5.24 -7.39
C LEU A 103 7.80 -5.07 -6.31
N PHE A 104 8.73 -6.02 -6.20
CA PHE A 104 9.66 -6.14 -5.08
C PHE A 104 11.11 -5.74 -5.42
N HIS A 105 11.35 -5.07 -6.55
CA HIS A 105 12.71 -4.65 -6.93
C HIS A 105 13.17 -3.36 -6.26
N GLY A 106 12.32 -2.78 -5.41
CA GLY A 106 12.64 -1.61 -4.60
C GLY A 106 13.59 -1.92 -3.42
N PRO A 107 13.97 -0.88 -2.65
CA PRO A 107 14.95 -0.97 -1.56
C PRO A 107 14.58 -1.86 -0.38
N THR A 108 13.30 -2.16 -0.20
CA THR A 108 12.85 -2.96 0.93
C THR A 108 12.25 -4.29 0.51
N LEU A 109 12.38 -4.63 -0.78
CA LEU A 109 11.92 -5.87 -1.38
C LEU A 109 10.40 -6.07 -1.32
N ALA A 110 9.62 -4.98 -1.33
CA ALA A 110 8.16 -5.04 -1.26
C ALA A 110 7.50 -3.93 -2.08
N PHE A 111 6.29 -4.21 -2.59
CA PHE A 111 5.53 -3.29 -3.45
C PHE A 111 5.26 -1.90 -2.86
N LYS A 112 5.32 -1.79 -1.54
CA LYS A 112 5.14 -0.53 -0.81
C LYS A 112 6.19 0.50 -1.23
N ASP A 113 7.36 0.05 -1.67
CA ASP A 113 8.43 0.92 -2.19
C ASP A 113 7.96 1.79 -3.35
N VAL A 114 7.10 1.27 -4.24
CA VAL A 114 6.64 2.01 -5.43
C VAL A 114 5.95 3.31 -5.05
N ALA A 115 5.14 3.24 -3.99
CA ALA A 115 4.43 4.38 -3.45
C ALA A 115 5.30 5.23 -2.52
N MET A 116 6.01 4.58 -1.58
CA MET A 116 6.71 5.29 -0.52
C MET A 116 7.86 6.13 -1.04
N GLN A 117 8.65 5.62 -2.00
CA GLN A 117 9.79 6.35 -2.56
C GLN A 117 9.37 7.68 -3.19
N LEU A 118 8.23 7.71 -3.88
CA LEU A 118 7.69 8.94 -4.44
C LEU A 118 7.06 9.82 -3.35
N LEU A 119 6.30 9.23 -2.43
CA LEU A 119 5.64 9.94 -1.34
C LEU A 119 6.62 10.73 -0.48
N GLY A 120 7.76 10.11 -0.10
CA GLY A 120 8.78 10.77 0.71
C GLY A 120 9.31 12.05 0.06
N ARG A 121 9.61 11.98 -1.24
CA ARG A 121 10.10 13.11 -2.04
C ARG A 121 9.04 14.20 -2.22
N MET A 122 7.81 13.81 -2.54
CA MET A 122 6.69 14.77 -2.67
C MET A 122 6.42 15.50 -1.35
N MET A 123 6.43 14.80 -0.23
CA MET A 123 6.23 15.43 1.08
C MET A 123 7.38 16.36 1.44
N ASP A 124 8.64 15.93 1.28
CA ASP A 124 9.81 16.76 1.58
C ASP A 124 9.83 18.04 0.72
N HIS A 125 9.47 17.93 -0.57
CA HIS A 125 9.31 19.08 -1.45
C HIS A 125 8.25 20.07 -0.97
N VAL A 126 7.01 19.61 -0.72
CA VAL A 126 5.92 20.48 -0.27
C VAL A 126 6.23 21.12 1.09
N LEU A 127 6.86 20.37 2.01
CA LEU A 127 7.29 20.91 3.29
C LEU A 127 8.39 21.97 3.14
N ALA A 128 9.34 21.75 2.22
CA ALA A 128 10.39 22.72 1.93
C ALA A 128 9.83 24.02 1.33
N GLU A 129 8.89 23.94 0.37
CA GLU A 129 8.22 25.12 -0.20
C GLU A 129 7.44 25.91 0.85
N ARG A 130 6.84 25.22 1.83
CA ARG A 130 6.08 25.85 2.92
C ARG A 130 6.98 26.36 4.07
N GLY A 131 8.26 26.00 4.07
CA GLY A 131 9.16 26.28 5.19
C GLY A 131 8.74 25.57 6.48
N THR A 132 8.10 24.40 6.39
CA THR A 132 7.59 23.64 7.55
C THR A 132 8.25 22.27 7.66
N ARG A 133 7.92 21.55 8.75
CA ARG A 133 8.38 20.18 9.05
C ARG A 133 7.19 19.29 9.35
N ALA A 134 7.40 17.97 9.31
CA ALA A 134 6.39 17.00 9.73
C ALA A 134 7.00 15.87 10.56
N THR A 135 6.22 15.38 11.53
CA THR A 135 6.55 14.19 12.32
C THR A 135 5.75 13.02 11.79
N ILE A 136 6.40 12.13 11.04
CA ILE A 136 5.78 10.92 10.51
C ILE A 136 5.65 9.90 11.62
N VAL A 137 4.43 9.47 11.93
CA VAL A 137 4.18 8.44 12.94
C VAL A 137 3.36 7.30 12.32
N GLY A 138 3.82 6.06 12.51
CA GLY A 138 3.17 4.88 11.95
C GLY A 138 3.39 3.63 12.79
N ALA A 139 2.55 2.62 12.57
CA ALA A 139 2.70 1.29 13.16
C ALA A 139 2.90 0.26 12.06
N THR A 140 3.66 -0.81 12.34
CA THR A 140 3.88 -1.88 11.37
C THR A 140 3.96 -3.27 11.97
N SER A 141 3.55 -4.26 11.18
CA SER A 141 3.90 -5.68 11.35
C SER A 141 5.19 -6.07 10.62
N GLY A 142 5.84 -5.14 9.91
CA GLY A 142 7.13 -5.31 9.24
C GLY A 142 7.27 -4.42 8.00
N ASP A 143 6.72 -4.86 6.85
CA ASP A 143 7.00 -4.27 5.54
C ASP A 143 6.71 -2.78 5.40
N THR A 144 5.59 -2.30 5.96
CA THR A 144 5.20 -0.89 5.82
C THR A 144 6.21 0.01 6.51
N GLY A 145 6.74 -0.42 7.66
CA GLY A 145 7.73 0.32 8.41
C GLY A 145 9.05 0.42 7.65
N SER A 146 9.55 -0.69 7.11
CA SER A 146 10.76 -0.71 6.29
C SER A 146 10.66 0.28 5.12
N ALA A 147 9.56 0.22 4.35
CA ALA A 147 9.36 1.07 3.18
C ALA A 147 9.21 2.56 3.56
N ALA A 148 8.54 2.86 4.68
CA ALA A 148 8.43 4.23 5.19
C ALA A 148 9.80 4.76 5.63
N ILE A 149 10.54 4.00 6.42
CA ILE A 149 11.87 4.39 6.91
C ILE A 149 12.79 4.66 5.73
N ASP A 150 12.88 3.75 4.77
CA ASP A 150 13.78 3.94 3.63
C ASP A 150 13.39 5.14 2.76
N ALA A 151 12.09 5.40 2.57
CA ALA A 151 11.63 6.55 1.78
C ALA A 151 11.93 7.91 2.41
N PHE A 152 11.97 7.99 3.75
CA PHE A 152 12.13 9.24 4.48
C PHE A 152 13.50 9.37 5.17
N ARG A 153 14.38 8.38 5.09
CA ARG A 153 15.70 8.39 5.76
C ARG A 153 16.60 9.56 5.36
N ALA A 154 16.43 10.11 4.16
CA ALA A 154 17.24 11.22 3.66
C ALA A 154 16.54 12.58 3.80
N SER A 155 15.32 12.59 4.37
CA SER A 155 14.48 13.79 4.43
C SER A 155 15.05 14.85 5.38
N ALA A 156 15.17 16.07 4.84
CA ALA A 156 15.58 17.23 5.62
C ALA A 156 14.41 17.80 6.44
N ARG A 157 13.15 17.55 6.04
CA ARG A 157 11.95 18.15 6.65
C ARG A 157 11.14 17.22 7.53
N THR A 158 11.45 15.92 7.56
CA THR A 158 10.65 14.95 8.33
C THR A 158 11.45 14.13 9.32
N ASP A 159 10.83 13.83 10.45
CA ASP A 159 11.27 12.80 11.39
C ASP A 159 10.30 11.63 11.35
N VAL A 160 10.81 10.40 11.44
CA VAL A 160 10.03 9.18 11.20
C VAL A 160 10.07 8.28 12.42
N PHE A 161 8.90 8.04 12.99
CA PHE A 161 8.71 7.20 14.17
C PHE A 161 7.82 6.02 13.80
N ILE A 162 8.41 4.83 13.70
CA ILE A 162 7.71 3.60 13.36
C ILE A 162 7.64 2.69 14.57
N LEU A 163 6.44 2.49 15.09
CA LEU A 163 6.15 1.56 16.17
C LEU A 163 6.02 0.14 15.60
N TYR A 164 6.70 -0.82 16.20
CA TYR A 164 6.54 -2.23 15.85
C TYR A 164 6.54 -3.10 17.13
N PRO A 165 5.80 -4.22 17.14
CA PRO A 165 5.74 -5.07 18.31
C PRO A 165 7.07 -5.81 18.52
N ALA A 166 7.66 -5.64 19.71
CA ALA A 166 8.91 -6.28 20.09
C ALA A 166 8.81 -7.81 19.97
N GLY A 167 9.78 -8.42 19.28
CA GLY A 167 9.86 -9.88 19.11
C GLY A 167 8.80 -10.51 18.19
N ARG A 168 7.97 -9.71 17.49
CA ARG A 168 6.88 -10.23 16.63
C ARG A 168 7.00 -9.85 15.14
N VAL A 169 8.15 -9.32 14.74
CA VAL A 169 8.47 -8.98 13.33
C VAL A 169 9.56 -9.92 12.84
N SER A 170 9.50 -10.37 11.58
CA SER A 170 10.55 -11.23 11.02
C SER A 170 11.92 -10.56 11.08
N GLU A 171 12.98 -11.36 11.16
CA GLU A 171 14.34 -10.82 11.32
C GLU A 171 14.74 -9.87 10.17
N VAL A 172 14.43 -10.25 8.92
CA VAL A 172 14.71 -9.44 7.73
C VAL A 172 14.00 -8.09 7.82
N GLN A 173 12.69 -8.09 8.10
CA GLN A 173 11.90 -6.87 8.17
C GLN A 173 12.34 -5.96 9.33
N ARG A 174 12.61 -6.55 10.50
CA ARG A 174 13.11 -5.85 11.68
C ARG A 174 14.43 -5.15 11.37
N ARG A 175 15.41 -5.87 10.81
CA ARG A 175 16.72 -5.29 10.45
C ARG A 175 16.62 -4.23 9.36
N GLN A 176 15.70 -4.36 8.39
CA GLN A 176 15.45 -3.29 7.42
C GLN A 176 14.97 -1.99 8.08
N MET A 177 14.36 -2.03 9.26
CA MET A 177 13.97 -0.85 10.02
C MET A 177 15.08 -0.35 10.96
N THR A 178 15.68 -1.25 11.72
CA THR A 178 16.57 -0.92 12.84
C THR A 178 18.02 -0.65 12.42
N THR A 179 18.44 -1.07 11.23
CA THR A 179 19.84 -0.90 10.77
C THR A 179 20.06 0.36 9.93
N VAL A 180 19.03 1.20 9.77
CA VAL A 180 19.13 2.45 9.03
C VAL A 180 19.84 3.49 9.88
N ASP A 181 21.05 3.85 9.48
CA ASP A 181 21.84 4.90 10.12
C ASP A 181 21.43 6.27 9.59
N SER A 182 20.34 6.83 10.15
CA SER A 182 19.93 8.20 9.88
C SER A 182 19.36 8.85 11.15
N PRO A 183 19.76 10.10 11.49
CA PRO A 183 19.36 10.74 12.73
C PRO A 183 17.87 11.10 12.80
N ASN A 184 17.15 11.09 11.68
CA ASN A 184 15.71 11.39 11.62
C ASN A 184 14.83 10.13 11.64
N VAL A 185 15.42 8.94 11.82
CA VAL A 185 14.73 7.66 11.79
C VAL A 185 14.72 7.04 13.19
N HIS A 186 13.52 6.70 13.65
CA HIS A 186 13.26 6.07 14.94
C HIS A 186 12.37 4.84 14.74
N ALA A 187 12.98 3.67 14.62
CA ALA A 187 12.27 2.40 14.71
C ALA A 187 12.10 2.05 16.19
N ILE A 188 10.86 2.03 16.70
CA ILE A 188 10.53 1.87 18.12
C ILE A 188 9.94 0.49 18.35
N ALA A 189 10.64 -0.34 19.12
CA ALA A 189 10.10 -1.60 19.61
C ALA A 189 9.15 -1.34 20.78
N VAL A 190 7.88 -1.73 20.65
CA VAL A 190 6.87 -1.60 21.70
C VAL A 190 6.62 -2.96 22.34
N GLU A 191 6.62 -3.02 23.69
CA GLU A 191 6.35 -4.22 24.47
C GLU A 191 4.86 -4.63 24.42
N GLY A 192 4.40 -5.07 23.24
CA GLY A 192 2.99 -5.42 23.03
C GLY A 192 2.75 -6.12 21.70
N THR A 193 1.54 -5.95 21.19
CA THR A 193 1.07 -6.49 19.91
C THR A 193 1.09 -5.44 18.81
N PHE A 194 0.86 -5.86 17.56
CA PHE A 194 0.66 -4.93 16.46
C PHE A 194 -0.58 -4.05 16.67
N ASP A 195 -1.65 -4.62 17.26
CA ASP A 195 -2.87 -3.88 17.57
C ASP A 195 -2.63 -2.78 18.61
N ASP A 196 -1.79 -3.05 19.62
CA ASP A 196 -1.35 -2.02 20.57
C ASP A 196 -0.61 -0.88 19.87
N CYS A 197 0.35 -1.20 19.00
CA CYS A 197 1.07 -0.19 18.21
C CYS A 197 0.10 0.66 17.37
N GLN A 198 -0.85 0.01 16.70
CA GLN A 198 -1.86 0.69 15.89
C GLN A 198 -2.80 1.56 16.74
N ALA A 199 -3.18 1.09 17.94
CA ALA A 199 -4.00 1.83 18.89
C ALA A 199 -3.29 3.10 19.37
N HIS A 200 -2.01 3.03 19.71
CA HIS A 200 -1.20 4.19 20.10
C HIS A 200 -1.10 5.23 18.99
N VAL A 201 -0.85 4.79 17.76
CA VAL A 201 -0.83 5.70 16.60
C VAL A 201 -2.17 6.42 16.47
N LYS A 202 -3.30 5.69 16.51
CA LYS A 202 -4.64 6.30 16.45
C LYS A 202 -4.88 7.29 17.60
N ALA A 203 -4.48 6.93 18.82
CA ALA A 203 -4.63 7.79 19.98
C ALA A 203 -3.82 9.09 19.85
N MET A 204 -2.58 9.04 19.37
CA MET A 204 -1.77 10.24 19.09
C MET A 204 -2.40 11.14 18.01
N PHE A 205 -3.03 10.58 16.98
CA PHE A 205 -3.75 11.38 15.97
C PHE A 205 -5.05 12.02 16.51
N ASN A 206 -5.69 11.41 17.51
CA ASN A 206 -6.86 11.97 18.20
C ASN A 206 -6.48 12.96 19.32
N HIS A 207 -5.23 12.93 19.79
CA HIS A 207 -4.68 13.92 20.71
C HIS A 207 -4.33 15.21 19.94
N HIS A 208 -5.35 16.02 19.63
CA HIS A 208 -5.20 17.20 18.75
C HIS A 208 -4.08 18.16 19.17
N ALA A 209 -3.91 18.43 20.47
CA ALA A 209 -2.84 19.30 20.95
C ALA A 209 -1.44 18.73 20.65
N PHE A 210 -1.22 17.44 20.88
CA PHE A 210 0.03 16.76 20.54
C PHE A 210 0.25 16.70 19.02
N ARG A 211 -0.81 16.34 18.28
CA ARG A 211 -0.79 16.27 16.81
C ARG A 211 -0.37 17.59 16.19
N ASP A 212 -0.99 18.68 16.63
CA ASP A 212 -0.78 20.00 16.06
C ASP A 212 0.58 20.58 16.49
N ARG A 213 1.00 20.37 17.76
CA ARG A 213 2.31 20.82 18.27
C ARG A 213 3.49 20.22 17.51
N LEU A 214 3.41 18.94 17.15
CA LEU A 214 4.49 18.20 16.50
C LEU A 214 4.29 18.04 14.99
N ALA A 215 3.26 18.66 14.40
CA ALA A 215 2.90 18.51 13.00
C ALA A 215 2.85 17.03 12.58
N LEU A 216 2.11 16.21 13.34
CA LEU A 216 1.97 14.78 13.08
C LEU A 216 1.35 14.54 11.70
N ALA A 217 2.01 13.72 10.90
CA ALA A 217 1.52 13.26 9.62
C ALA A 217 1.52 11.74 9.56
N GLY A 218 0.43 11.16 9.06
CA GLY A 218 0.28 9.71 8.93
C GLY A 218 0.79 9.24 7.58
N VAL A 219 1.85 8.44 7.57
CA VAL A 219 2.27 7.69 6.38
C VAL A 219 1.70 6.27 6.48
N ASN A 220 0.38 6.20 6.34
CA ASN A 220 -0.41 4.98 6.48
C ASN A 220 -0.92 4.50 5.11
N SER A 221 -1.65 3.38 5.09
CA SER A 221 -2.18 2.77 3.85
C SER A 221 -3.27 3.60 3.16
N ILE A 222 -3.71 4.70 3.77
CA ILE A 222 -4.84 5.50 3.29
C ILE A 222 -4.43 6.82 2.64
N ASN A 223 -3.15 7.21 2.69
CA ASN A 223 -2.70 8.43 2.00
C ASN A 223 -2.96 8.31 0.49
N TRP A 224 -3.62 9.31 -0.10
CA TRP A 224 -4.04 9.27 -1.51
C TRP A 224 -2.87 9.16 -2.49
N ALA A 225 -1.74 9.82 -2.22
CA ALA A 225 -0.57 9.77 -3.09
C ALA A 225 0.01 8.35 -3.21
N ARG A 226 -0.19 7.50 -2.20
CA ARG A 226 0.19 6.08 -2.30
C ARG A 226 -0.63 5.34 -3.36
N ILE A 227 -1.95 5.56 -3.37
CA ILE A 227 -2.85 4.94 -4.35
C ILE A 227 -2.49 5.42 -5.76
N VAL A 228 -2.26 6.73 -5.94
CA VAL A 228 -1.89 7.30 -7.24
C VAL A 228 -0.60 6.70 -7.80
N ALA A 229 0.45 6.57 -6.98
CA ALA A 229 1.70 5.96 -7.42
C ALA A 229 1.52 4.48 -7.85
N GLN A 230 0.58 3.78 -7.22
CA GLN A 230 0.27 2.38 -7.53
C GLN A 230 -0.49 2.20 -8.84
N VAL A 231 -1.22 3.22 -9.32
CA VAL A 231 -1.94 3.17 -10.62
C VAL A 231 -0.97 2.87 -11.77
N VAL A 232 0.27 3.36 -11.66
CA VAL A 232 1.27 3.31 -12.73
C VAL A 232 1.56 1.88 -13.20
N TYR A 233 1.77 0.93 -12.28
CA TYR A 233 2.16 -0.43 -12.70
C TYR A 233 1.01 -1.23 -13.35
N TYR A 234 -0.25 -0.84 -13.14
CA TYR A 234 -1.37 -1.38 -13.91
C TYR A 234 -1.30 -0.94 -15.37
N PHE A 235 -0.99 0.34 -15.63
CA PHE A 235 -0.78 0.84 -16.99
C PHE A 235 0.47 0.25 -17.64
N VAL A 236 1.57 0.09 -16.89
CA VAL A 236 2.81 -0.53 -17.39
C VAL A 236 2.53 -1.98 -17.82
N ALA A 237 1.92 -2.78 -16.94
CA ALA A 237 1.59 -4.17 -17.26
C ALA A 237 0.58 -4.27 -18.40
N GLY A 238 -0.46 -3.42 -18.40
CA GLY A 238 -1.45 -3.35 -19.47
C GLY A 238 -0.82 -3.02 -20.81
N ALA A 239 -0.01 -1.96 -20.89
CA ALA A 239 0.68 -1.55 -22.11
C ALA A 239 1.66 -2.61 -22.62
N ALA A 240 2.44 -3.24 -21.73
CA ALA A 240 3.34 -4.34 -22.07
C ALA A 240 2.59 -5.56 -22.64
N LEU A 241 1.35 -5.78 -22.18
CA LEU A 241 0.47 -6.83 -22.67
C LEU A 241 -0.51 -6.33 -23.73
N GLY A 242 -0.31 -5.17 -24.36
CA GLY A 242 -1.08 -4.77 -25.56
C GLY A 242 -2.36 -3.96 -25.31
N SER A 243 -2.56 -3.40 -24.12
CA SER A 243 -3.53 -2.32 -23.94
C SER A 243 -3.17 -1.12 -24.84
N PRO A 244 -4.17 -0.43 -25.41
CA PRO A 244 -5.61 -0.58 -25.17
C PRO A 244 -6.30 -1.60 -26.12
N HIS A 245 -5.56 -2.30 -26.97
CA HIS A 245 -6.13 -3.14 -28.04
C HIS A 245 -6.74 -4.45 -27.54
N ARG A 246 -6.39 -4.88 -26.33
CA ARG A 246 -7.04 -5.97 -25.61
C ARG A 246 -7.10 -5.66 -24.11
N PRO A 247 -8.09 -6.21 -23.39
CA PRO A 247 -8.16 -6.08 -21.95
C PRO A 247 -7.11 -6.95 -21.25
N VAL A 248 -6.86 -6.63 -19.97
CA VAL A 248 -6.06 -7.43 -19.05
C VAL A 248 -6.84 -7.62 -17.75
N SER A 249 -6.71 -8.77 -17.10
CA SER A 249 -7.27 -9.05 -15.78
C SER A 249 -6.16 -9.08 -14.73
N PHE A 250 -6.45 -8.56 -13.54
CA PHE A 250 -5.47 -8.47 -12.45
C PHE A 250 -5.93 -9.25 -11.22
N VAL A 251 -5.02 -10.01 -10.61
CA VAL A 251 -5.26 -10.72 -9.34
C VAL A 251 -4.32 -10.17 -8.29
N VAL A 252 -4.88 -9.64 -7.21
CA VAL A 252 -4.16 -8.81 -6.25
C VAL A 252 -4.24 -9.42 -4.85
N PRO A 253 -3.10 -9.82 -4.24
CA PRO A 253 -3.08 -10.20 -2.84
C PRO A 253 -3.43 -8.97 -1.99
N THR A 254 -4.57 -9.02 -1.33
CA THR A 254 -5.23 -7.82 -0.79
C THR A 254 -5.41 -7.91 0.72
N GLY A 255 -4.81 -6.96 1.43
CA GLY A 255 -5.15 -6.62 2.81
C GLY A 255 -6.03 -5.37 2.88
N ASN A 256 -5.42 -4.19 2.95
CA ASN A 256 -6.07 -2.89 3.13
C ASN A 256 -6.70 -2.26 1.85
N PHE A 257 -6.94 -3.03 0.80
CA PHE A 257 -7.58 -2.61 -0.47
C PHE A 257 -6.86 -1.59 -1.35
N GLY A 258 -5.82 -0.90 -0.86
CA GLY A 258 -5.20 0.21 -1.60
C GLY A 258 -4.60 -0.18 -2.95
N ASP A 259 -3.97 -1.35 -3.03
CA ASP A 259 -3.38 -1.86 -4.28
C ASP A 259 -4.45 -2.12 -5.36
N VAL A 260 -5.42 -2.98 -5.06
CA VAL A 260 -6.50 -3.31 -6.00
C VAL A 260 -7.39 -2.09 -6.31
N LEU A 261 -7.52 -1.14 -5.37
CA LEU A 261 -8.15 0.15 -5.62
C LEU A 261 -7.39 0.95 -6.67
N ALA A 262 -6.06 0.92 -6.69
CA ALA A 262 -5.28 1.58 -7.73
C ALA A 262 -5.55 0.96 -9.13
N GLY A 263 -5.80 -0.35 -9.20
CA GLY A 263 -6.27 -1.02 -10.41
C GLY A 263 -7.66 -0.54 -10.85
N TYR A 264 -8.57 -0.31 -9.89
CA TYR A 264 -9.86 0.31 -10.15
C TYR A 264 -9.72 1.74 -10.66
N VAL A 265 -8.84 2.54 -10.06
CA VAL A 265 -8.54 3.88 -10.55
C VAL A 265 -7.99 3.81 -11.98
N ALA A 266 -7.07 2.88 -12.29
CA ALA A 266 -6.57 2.70 -13.65
C ALA A 266 -7.70 2.38 -14.65
N LYS A 267 -8.64 1.50 -14.27
CA LYS A 267 -9.84 1.20 -15.06
C LYS A 267 -10.71 2.45 -15.28
N ARG A 268 -10.98 3.23 -14.23
CA ARG A 268 -11.72 4.50 -14.30
C ARG A 268 -11.00 5.56 -15.14
N MET A 269 -9.67 5.51 -15.22
CA MET A 269 -8.87 6.36 -16.10
C MET A 269 -8.88 5.92 -17.57
N GLY A 270 -9.48 4.78 -17.91
CA GLY A 270 -9.63 4.29 -19.28
C GLY A 270 -8.77 3.08 -19.65
N LEU A 271 -7.97 2.53 -18.73
CA LEU A 271 -7.26 1.27 -18.98
C LEU A 271 -8.27 0.13 -19.21
N PRO A 272 -8.19 -0.63 -20.32
CA PRO A 272 -9.05 -1.78 -20.52
C PRO A 272 -8.72 -2.91 -19.54
N VAL A 273 -9.44 -2.93 -18.43
CA VAL A 273 -9.34 -3.97 -17.40
C VAL A 273 -10.62 -4.81 -17.45
N ASP A 274 -10.47 -6.12 -17.64
CA ASP A 274 -11.62 -7.05 -17.63
C ASP A 274 -12.10 -7.27 -16.19
N ARG A 275 -11.31 -7.95 -15.36
CA ARG A 275 -11.62 -8.20 -13.93
C ARG A 275 -10.50 -7.76 -12.99
N LEU A 276 -10.91 -7.26 -11.82
CA LEU A 276 -10.04 -7.07 -10.65
C LEU A 276 -10.38 -8.13 -9.60
N VAL A 277 -9.47 -9.08 -9.37
CA VAL A 277 -9.69 -10.21 -8.47
C VAL A 277 -8.97 -9.97 -7.15
N ILE A 278 -9.73 -9.91 -6.07
CA ILE A 278 -9.25 -9.74 -4.70
C ILE A 278 -8.85 -11.12 -4.16
N ALA A 279 -7.56 -11.33 -3.91
CA ALA A 279 -7.08 -12.55 -3.25
C ALA A 279 -6.83 -12.29 -1.77
N THR A 280 -7.60 -12.92 -0.88
CA THR A 280 -7.39 -12.84 0.57
C THR A 280 -6.79 -14.14 1.09
N ASN A 281 -6.07 -14.05 2.20
CA ASN A 281 -5.72 -15.23 2.99
C ASN A 281 -6.93 -15.65 3.85
N VAL A 282 -6.68 -16.36 4.96
CA VAL A 282 -7.73 -16.77 5.90
C VAL A 282 -8.51 -15.60 6.51
N ASN A 283 -7.94 -14.38 6.54
CA ASN A 283 -8.60 -13.15 6.95
C ASN A 283 -9.37 -12.55 5.76
N ASP A 284 -10.59 -13.04 5.58
CA ASP A 284 -11.30 -13.02 4.30
C ASP A 284 -12.52 -12.08 4.26
N ILE A 285 -12.50 -11.00 5.06
CA ILE A 285 -13.64 -10.05 5.17
C ILE A 285 -14.11 -9.54 3.80
N LEU A 286 -13.19 -9.30 2.88
CA LEU A 286 -13.51 -8.87 1.51
C LEU A 286 -14.19 -10.00 0.72
N ALA A 287 -13.64 -11.22 0.74
CA ALA A 287 -14.23 -12.36 0.04
C ALA A 287 -15.64 -12.68 0.57
N ARG A 288 -15.83 -12.65 1.90
CA ARG A 288 -17.15 -12.79 2.54
C ARG A 288 -18.10 -11.66 2.18
N THR A 289 -17.63 -10.44 2.07
CA THR A 289 -18.46 -9.30 1.64
C THR A 289 -18.96 -9.51 0.21
N LEU A 290 -18.09 -9.91 -0.73
CA LEU A 290 -18.50 -10.14 -2.12
C LEU A 290 -19.40 -11.37 -2.26
N SER A 291 -19.26 -12.40 -1.43
CA SER A 291 -20.14 -13.58 -1.51
C SER A 291 -21.48 -13.37 -0.82
N SER A 292 -21.49 -12.84 0.40
CA SER A 292 -22.69 -12.75 1.25
C SER A 292 -23.39 -11.39 1.22
N GLY A 293 -22.71 -10.33 0.77
CA GLY A 293 -23.20 -8.96 0.90
C GLY A 293 -23.11 -8.40 2.32
N ARG A 294 -22.36 -9.06 3.21
CA ARG A 294 -22.16 -8.63 4.58
C ARG A 294 -20.68 -8.39 4.87
N TYR A 295 -20.34 -7.15 5.22
CA TYR A 295 -19.02 -6.75 5.68
C TYR A 295 -19.00 -6.86 7.20
N GLU A 296 -18.31 -7.88 7.72
CA GLU A 296 -18.36 -8.23 9.15
C GLU A 296 -16.99 -8.67 9.68
N VAL A 297 -16.63 -8.09 10.82
CA VAL A 297 -15.41 -8.36 11.56
C VAL A 297 -15.52 -9.68 12.34
N THR A 298 -14.55 -10.58 12.18
CA THR A 298 -14.54 -11.93 12.80
C THR A 298 -13.27 -12.25 13.60
N GLY A 299 -12.45 -11.24 13.91
CA GLY A 299 -11.12 -11.41 14.51
C GLY A 299 -10.00 -11.59 13.48
N VAL A 300 -8.75 -11.55 13.92
CA VAL A 300 -7.55 -11.74 13.07
C VAL A 300 -6.92 -13.10 13.37
N VAL A 301 -6.64 -13.87 12.33
CA VAL A 301 -5.93 -15.15 12.38
C VAL A 301 -4.52 -14.94 11.81
N PRO A 302 -3.45 -15.13 12.60
CA PRO A 302 -2.09 -15.07 12.08
C PRO A 302 -1.87 -16.08 10.95
N SER A 303 -1.21 -15.64 9.88
CA SER A 303 -0.93 -16.47 8.71
C SER A 303 0.53 -16.34 8.25
N SER A 304 0.91 -17.14 7.25
CA SER A 304 2.17 -17.01 6.53
C SER A 304 2.27 -15.73 5.68
N SER A 305 1.16 -15.03 5.47
CA SER A 305 1.05 -13.78 4.70
C SER A 305 0.63 -12.59 5.59
N PRO A 306 1.44 -12.22 6.60
CA PRO A 306 1.04 -11.32 7.69
C PRO A 306 0.73 -9.88 7.24
N SER A 307 1.18 -9.44 6.06
CA SER A 307 0.79 -8.13 5.51
C SER A 307 -0.68 -8.07 5.07
N MET A 308 -1.36 -9.22 5.00
CA MET A 308 -2.78 -9.36 4.63
C MET A 308 -3.67 -9.73 5.83
N ASP A 309 -3.10 -9.94 7.02
CA ASP A 309 -3.82 -10.28 8.25
C ASP A 309 -4.54 -9.04 8.80
N ILE A 310 -5.67 -8.71 8.21
CA ILE A 310 -6.44 -7.50 8.50
C ILE A 310 -7.84 -7.83 9.01
N GLN A 311 -8.30 -7.03 9.98
CA GLN A 311 -9.66 -7.11 10.50
C GLN A 311 -10.65 -6.28 9.68
N VAL A 312 -10.20 -5.11 9.23
CA VAL A 312 -10.95 -4.14 8.45
C VAL A 312 -10.04 -3.65 7.33
N SER A 313 -10.54 -3.64 6.11
CA SER A 313 -9.82 -3.17 4.93
C SER A 313 -10.01 -1.68 4.73
N SER A 314 -9.00 -0.87 5.10
CA SER A 314 -9.16 0.58 5.22
C SER A 314 -9.61 1.28 3.93
N ASN A 315 -9.05 0.92 2.77
CA ASN A 315 -9.41 1.57 1.50
C ASN A 315 -10.70 1.02 0.86
N PHE A 316 -11.35 0.01 1.46
CA PHE A 316 -12.66 -0.44 0.97
C PHE A 316 -13.72 0.66 1.12
N GLU A 317 -13.56 1.59 2.09
CA GLU A 317 -14.38 2.79 2.23
C GLU A 317 -14.40 3.65 0.94
N ARG A 318 -13.27 3.76 0.22
CA ARG A 318 -13.19 4.50 -1.05
C ARG A 318 -14.01 3.83 -2.17
N LEU A 319 -13.97 2.50 -2.24
CA LEU A 319 -14.79 1.77 -3.22
C LEU A 319 -16.28 1.87 -2.87
N LEU A 320 -16.64 1.74 -1.59
CA LEU A 320 -18.02 1.92 -1.14
C LEU A 320 -18.56 3.30 -1.48
N PHE A 321 -17.76 4.35 -1.31
CA PHE A 321 -18.14 5.71 -1.71
C PHE A 321 -18.48 5.79 -3.20
N GLU A 322 -17.65 5.22 -4.08
CA GLU A 322 -17.93 5.18 -5.51
C GLU A 322 -19.19 4.33 -5.83
N ALA A 323 -19.34 3.17 -5.20
CA ALA A 323 -20.48 2.27 -5.40
C ALA A 323 -21.81 2.80 -4.85
N LEU A 324 -21.75 3.78 -3.93
CA LEU A 324 -22.90 4.51 -3.40
C LEU A 324 -23.20 5.78 -4.20
N ASP A 325 -22.65 5.94 -5.40
CA ASP A 325 -22.75 7.15 -6.23
C ASP A 325 -22.26 8.40 -5.49
N ARG A 326 -21.22 8.22 -4.66
CA ARG A 326 -20.61 9.26 -3.83
C ARG A 326 -21.58 9.90 -2.82
N ASP A 327 -22.59 9.14 -2.38
CA ASP A 327 -23.44 9.50 -1.26
C ASP A 327 -22.68 9.36 0.08
N ALA A 328 -22.11 10.48 0.53
CA ALA A 328 -21.39 10.57 1.79
C ALA A 328 -22.29 10.26 3.01
N GLY A 329 -23.58 10.59 2.96
CA GLY A 329 -24.52 10.34 4.05
C GLY A 329 -24.76 8.84 4.26
N ALA A 330 -25.01 8.12 3.16
CA ALA A 330 -25.12 6.67 3.18
C ALA A 330 -23.84 6.01 3.70
N LEU A 331 -22.67 6.46 3.24
CA LEU A 331 -21.39 5.90 3.69
C LEU A 331 -21.15 6.13 5.18
N ARG A 332 -21.43 7.33 5.71
CA ARG A 332 -21.33 7.60 7.16
C ARG A 332 -22.22 6.64 7.96
N GLY A 333 -23.42 6.32 7.47
CA GLY A 333 -24.30 5.32 8.08
C GLY A 333 -23.68 3.92 8.15
N LEU A 334 -23.05 3.46 7.06
CA LEU A 334 -22.34 2.17 7.05
C LEU A 334 -21.15 2.16 8.01
N MET A 335 -20.35 3.24 8.03
CA MET A 335 -19.20 3.34 8.92
C MET A 335 -19.62 3.42 10.40
N ALA A 336 -20.72 4.11 10.72
CA ALA A 336 -21.28 4.15 12.06
C ALA A 336 -21.75 2.75 12.51
N SER A 337 -22.39 1.98 11.62
CA SER A 337 -22.79 0.59 11.89
C SER A 337 -21.60 -0.33 12.12
N LEU A 338 -20.51 -0.15 11.36
CA LEU A 338 -19.26 -0.86 11.60
C LEU A 338 -18.70 -0.57 13.00
N THR A 339 -18.65 0.70 13.41
CA THR A 339 -18.17 1.10 14.74
C THR A 339 -19.06 0.57 15.86
N GLN A 340 -20.38 0.61 15.68
CA GLN A 340 -21.34 0.20 16.72
C GLN A 340 -21.45 -1.32 16.87
N SER A 341 -21.43 -2.06 15.76
CA SER A 341 -21.82 -3.48 15.73
C SER A 341 -20.78 -4.42 15.13
N GLY A 342 -19.65 -3.89 14.63
CA GLY A 342 -18.62 -4.67 13.95
C GLY A 342 -19.01 -5.11 12.53
N ALA A 343 -20.15 -4.64 12.00
CA ALA A 343 -20.60 -5.04 10.68
C ALA A 343 -21.57 -4.07 9.99
N PHE A 344 -21.74 -4.24 8.68
CA PHE A 344 -22.82 -3.64 7.88
C PHE A 344 -23.10 -4.47 6.63
N SER A 345 -24.23 -4.19 5.96
CA SER A 345 -24.52 -4.70 4.63
C SER A 345 -24.70 -3.51 3.68
N PRO A 346 -23.86 -3.35 2.63
CA PRO A 346 -24.09 -2.32 1.63
C PRO A 346 -25.44 -2.55 0.93
N PRO A 347 -26.11 -1.50 0.44
CA PRO A 347 -27.32 -1.64 -0.38
C PRO A 347 -27.07 -2.55 -1.58
N ASN A 348 -28.07 -3.35 -1.99
CA ASN A 348 -27.94 -4.30 -3.10
C ASN A 348 -27.38 -3.66 -4.38
N ARG A 349 -27.83 -2.45 -4.73
CA ARG A 349 -27.32 -1.69 -5.89
C ARG A 349 -25.80 -1.47 -5.83
N ALA A 350 -25.27 -1.14 -4.66
CA ALA A 350 -23.84 -0.88 -4.47
C ALA A 350 -23.06 -2.20 -4.51
N LEU A 351 -23.60 -3.27 -3.91
CA LEU A 351 -22.99 -4.60 -3.97
C LEU A 351 -22.94 -5.15 -5.40
N GLU A 352 -24.01 -5.00 -6.17
CA GLU A 352 -24.08 -5.38 -7.58
C GLU A 352 -23.08 -4.58 -8.42
N ALA A 353 -23.01 -3.26 -8.24
CA ALA A 353 -22.01 -2.41 -8.88
C ALA A 353 -20.58 -2.90 -8.60
N ILE A 354 -20.27 -3.25 -7.35
CA ILE A 354 -18.96 -3.81 -6.99
C ILE A 354 -18.73 -5.16 -7.70
N ARG A 355 -19.71 -6.07 -7.70
CA ARG A 355 -19.58 -7.40 -8.33
C ARG A 355 -19.40 -7.33 -9.85
N THR A 356 -19.87 -6.27 -10.51
CA THR A 356 -19.65 -6.06 -11.95
C THR A 356 -18.19 -5.78 -12.30
N GLU A 357 -17.38 -5.37 -11.33
CA GLU A 357 -15.98 -4.99 -11.52
C GLU A 357 -14.99 -5.93 -10.82
N PHE A 358 -15.40 -6.49 -9.68
CA PHE A 358 -14.54 -7.26 -8.79
C PHE A 358 -15.02 -8.70 -8.58
N ASP A 359 -14.06 -9.61 -8.54
CA ASP A 359 -14.21 -10.95 -7.96
C ASP A 359 -13.40 -11.04 -6.66
N ALA A 360 -13.65 -12.06 -5.85
CA ALA A 360 -12.82 -12.34 -4.69
C ALA A 360 -12.67 -13.84 -4.43
N GLY A 361 -11.51 -14.22 -3.92
CA GLY A 361 -11.21 -15.58 -3.51
C GLY A 361 -10.39 -15.62 -2.23
N ARG A 362 -10.50 -16.74 -1.51
CA ARG A 362 -9.76 -17.05 -0.30
C ARG A 362 -8.76 -18.18 -0.58
N THR A 363 -7.60 -18.09 0.06
CA THR A 363 -6.61 -19.16 0.12
C THR A 363 -6.21 -19.39 1.58
N ASP A 364 -6.16 -20.64 2.01
CA ASP A 364 -5.67 -21.01 3.35
C ASP A 364 -4.15 -21.31 3.37
N GLU A 365 -3.61 -21.61 4.56
CA GLU A 365 -2.19 -21.87 4.75
C GLU A 365 -1.68 -23.09 3.96
N ALA A 366 -2.48 -24.17 3.91
CA ALA A 366 -2.10 -25.39 3.20
C ALA A 366 -2.04 -25.14 1.69
N GLN A 367 -3.06 -24.47 1.14
CA GLN A 367 -3.11 -24.06 -0.26
C GLN A 367 -2.00 -23.07 -0.62
N THR A 368 -1.64 -22.17 0.30
CA THR A 368 -0.53 -21.21 0.11
C THR A 368 0.79 -21.96 -0.02
N ALA A 369 1.10 -22.85 0.92
CA ALA A 369 2.33 -23.66 0.89
C ALA A 369 2.38 -24.57 -0.34
N GLU A 370 1.28 -25.24 -0.68
CA GLU A 370 1.17 -26.06 -1.88
C GLU A 370 1.42 -25.25 -3.15
N THR A 371 0.92 -24.01 -3.22
CA THR A 371 1.11 -23.13 -4.37
C THR A 371 2.57 -22.71 -4.53
N ILE A 372 3.27 -22.36 -3.44
CA ILE A 372 4.72 -22.08 -3.48
C ILE A 372 5.48 -23.29 -4.01
N ALA A 373 5.23 -24.48 -3.45
CA ALA A 373 5.90 -25.72 -3.83
C ALA A 373 5.65 -26.09 -5.31
N ARG A 374 4.38 -26.02 -5.74
CA ARG A 374 3.95 -26.35 -7.11
C ARG A 374 4.58 -25.40 -8.12
N VAL A 375 4.47 -24.08 -7.92
CA VAL A 375 5.00 -23.10 -8.88
C VAL A 375 6.52 -23.20 -8.98
N ARG A 376 7.22 -23.40 -7.86
CA ARG A 376 8.67 -23.62 -7.88
C ARG A 376 9.05 -24.86 -8.67
N ARG A 377 8.37 -25.98 -8.46
CA ARG A 377 8.62 -27.25 -9.16
C ARG A 377 8.30 -27.16 -10.66
N ASP A 378 7.16 -26.58 -11.01
CA ASP A 378 6.62 -26.66 -12.38
C ASP A 378 7.20 -25.58 -13.31
N THR A 379 7.63 -24.44 -12.74
CA THR A 379 8.09 -23.27 -13.53
C THR A 379 9.49 -22.80 -13.19
N GLY A 380 10.07 -23.27 -12.07
CA GLY A 380 11.30 -22.71 -11.51
C GLY A 380 11.10 -21.36 -10.81
N TYR A 381 9.92 -20.75 -10.85
CA TYR A 381 9.66 -19.47 -10.21
C TYR A 381 9.37 -19.62 -8.71
N LEU A 382 10.02 -18.80 -7.87
CA LEU A 382 9.85 -18.86 -6.41
C LEU A 382 8.94 -17.73 -5.93
N LEU A 383 7.84 -18.08 -5.29
CA LEU A 383 6.87 -17.13 -4.74
C LEU A 383 7.11 -16.90 -3.24
N ASP A 384 6.86 -15.67 -2.80
CA ASP A 384 6.58 -15.39 -1.40
C ASP A 384 5.12 -15.83 -1.06
N PRO A 385 4.76 -15.94 0.23
CA PRO A 385 3.41 -16.40 0.62
C PRO A 385 2.28 -15.47 0.18
N HIS A 386 2.50 -14.14 0.10
CA HIS A 386 1.46 -13.21 -0.35
C HIS A 386 1.15 -13.41 -1.84
N SER A 387 2.19 -13.53 -2.66
CA SER A 387 2.06 -13.77 -4.10
C SER A 387 1.48 -15.16 -4.38
N ALA A 388 1.83 -16.15 -3.56
CA ALA A 388 1.23 -17.48 -3.64
C ALA A 388 -0.27 -17.48 -3.33
N VAL A 389 -0.75 -16.69 -2.37
CA VAL A 389 -2.20 -16.50 -2.15
C VAL A 389 -2.89 -16.02 -3.43
N ALA A 390 -2.29 -15.03 -4.11
CA ALA A 390 -2.85 -14.48 -5.34
C ALA A 390 -2.80 -15.46 -6.51
N VAL A 391 -1.69 -16.19 -6.71
CA VAL A 391 -1.60 -17.24 -7.74
C VAL A 391 -2.63 -18.35 -7.48
N SER A 392 -2.79 -18.76 -6.23
CA SER A 392 -3.75 -19.80 -5.83
C SER A 392 -5.19 -19.39 -6.14
N VAL A 393 -5.56 -18.14 -5.89
CA VAL A 393 -6.88 -17.59 -6.30
C VAL A 393 -6.98 -17.47 -7.81
N ALA A 394 -5.93 -16.99 -8.48
CA ALA A 394 -5.90 -16.81 -9.94
C ALA A 394 -6.18 -18.09 -10.72
N GLU A 395 -5.68 -19.23 -10.22
CA GLU A 395 -5.89 -20.56 -10.80
C GLU A 395 -7.33 -21.09 -10.66
N ARG A 396 -8.07 -20.65 -9.64
CA ARG A 396 -9.44 -21.11 -9.37
C ARG A 396 -10.51 -20.10 -9.80
N ALA A 397 -10.13 -18.83 -9.96
CA ALA A 397 -11.04 -17.77 -10.36
C ALA A 397 -11.56 -18.00 -11.79
N LYS A 398 -12.84 -17.70 -12.01
CA LYS A 398 -13.42 -17.71 -13.36
C LYS A 398 -12.70 -16.68 -14.21
N HIS A 399 -12.18 -17.10 -15.35
CA HIS A 399 -11.35 -16.26 -16.19
C HIS A 399 -11.45 -16.70 -17.66
N ASP A 400 -11.51 -15.74 -18.58
CA ASP A 400 -11.41 -16.00 -20.02
C ASP A 400 -9.94 -16.27 -20.39
N PRO A 401 -9.58 -17.47 -20.86
CA PRO A 401 -8.20 -17.82 -21.18
C PRO A 401 -7.57 -16.97 -22.30
N HIS A 402 -8.36 -16.22 -23.08
CA HIS A 402 -7.87 -15.30 -24.11
C HIS A 402 -7.43 -13.94 -23.56
N ILE A 403 -7.84 -13.59 -22.33
CA ILE A 403 -7.47 -12.34 -21.66
C ILE A 403 -6.22 -12.60 -20.81
N PRO A 404 -5.13 -11.83 -20.93
CA PRO A 404 -3.98 -12.01 -20.04
C PRO A 404 -4.34 -11.82 -18.57
N GLN A 405 -3.90 -12.74 -17.71
CA GLN A 405 -4.06 -12.64 -16.26
C GLN A 405 -2.73 -12.25 -15.60
N VAL A 406 -2.72 -11.09 -14.94
CA VAL A 406 -1.56 -10.56 -14.24
C VAL A 406 -1.77 -10.72 -12.73
N VAL A 407 -0.90 -11.49 -12.09
CA VAL A 407 -0.88 -11.68 -10.64
C VAL A 407 0.17 -10.75 -10.04
N LEU A 408 -0.21 -9.91 -9.10
CA LEU A 408 0.75 -9.01 -8.45
C LEU A 408 1.59 -9.79 -7.45
N SER A 409 2.92 -9.68 -7.59
CA SER A 409 3.87 -10.23 -6.62
C SER A 409 4.40 -9.13 -5.71
N THR A 410 3.88 -9.12 -4.48
CA THR A 410 3.97 -7.96 -3.59
C THR A 410 5.21 -7.94 -2.70
N ALA A 411 5.94 -9.03 -2.60
CA ALA A 411 7.20 -9.09 -1.87
C ALA A 411 8.14 -10.15 -2.44
N HIS A 412 9.43 -9.94 -2.25
CA HIS A 412 10.45 -10.92 -2.62
C HIS A 412 10.39 -12.13 -1.65
N PRO A 413 10.61 -13.38 -2.10
CA PRO A 413 10.59 -14.57 -1.23
C PRO A 413 11.48 -14.45 0.02
N ALA A 414 12.65 -13.81 -0.13
CA ALA A 414 13.60 -13.56 0.97
C ALA A 414 13.05 -12.70 2.12
N LYS A 415 11.90 -12.03 1.96
CA LYS A 415 11.24 -11.35 3.09
C LYS A 415 10.56 -12.32 4.06
N PHE A 416 10.19 -13.52 3.59
CA PHE A 416 9.46 -14.52 4.36
C PHE A 416 10.15 -15.88 4.27
N PRO A 417 11.46 -15.96 4.63
CA PRO A 417 12.28 -17.13 4.33
C PRO A 417 11.75 -18.39 5.02
N ASP A 418 11.22 -18.28 6.23
CA ASP A 418 10.71 -19.44 6.98
C ASP A 418 9.44 -20.03 6.34
N ALA A 419 8.57 -19.19 5.77
CA ALA A 419 7.36 -19.66 5.09
C ALA A 419 7.72 -20.37 3.77
N VAL A 420 8.68 -19.80 3.04
CA VAL A 420 9.17 -20.36 1.78
C VAL A 420 9.90 -21.68 2.01
N GLU A 421 10.82 -21.73 2.99
CA GLU A 421 11.58 -22.93 3.34
C GLU A 421 10.66 -24.07 3.80
N ARG A 422 9.64 -23.78 4.62
CA ARG A 422 8.64 -24.79 5.01
C ARG A 422 7.84 -25.33 3.82
N ALA A 423 7.58 -24.49 2.81
CA ALA A 423 6.75 -24.86 1.68
C ALA A 423 7.50 -25.69 0.63
N CYS A 424 8.75 -25.33 0.30
CA CYS A 424 9.49 -25.96 -0.79
C CYS A 424 10.89 -26.50 -0.43
N GLY A 425 11.31 -26.37 0.83
CA GLY A 425 12.63 -26.82 1.29
C GLY A 425 13.80 -25.90 0.92
N GLU A 426 13.53 -24.75 0.31
CA GLU A 426 14.53 -23.77 -0.11
C GLU A 426 14.45 -22.52 0.76
N ARG A 427 15.59 -22.10 1.35
CA ARG A 427 15.69 -20.84 2.08
C ARG A 427 16.17 -19.72 1.15
N PRO A 428 15.31 -18.78 0.74
CA PRO A 428 15.69 -17.75 -0.23
C PRO A 428 16.75 -16.80 0.32
N ALA A 429 17.80 -16.57 -0.45
CA ALA A 429 18.86 -15.61 -0.12
C ALA A 429 18.39 -14.16 -0.34
N LEU A 430 18.94 -13.24 0.46
CA LEU A 430 18.76 -11.81 0.20
C LEU A 430 19.51 -11.40 -1.07
N PRO A 431 18.97 -10.46 -1.86
CA PRO A 431 19.69 -9.87 -2.99
C PRO A 431 20.98 -9.18 -2.55
N ALA A 432 21.94 -9.03 -3.48
CA ALA A 432 23.29 -8.53 -3.19
C ALA A 432 23.35 -7.22 -2.38
N HIS A 433 22.45 -6.26 -2.65
CA HIS A 433 22.41 -4.97 -1.94
C HIS A 433 21.93 -5.06 -0.47
N LEU A 434 21.45 -6.21 -0.04
CA LEU A 434 21.03 -6.53 1.33
C LEU A 434 21.76 -7.76 1.88
N ALA A 435 22.82 -8.25 1.22
CA ALA A 435 23.54 -9.44 1.66
C ALA A 435 24.16 -9.27 3.06
N ASP A 436 24.58 -8.05 3.39
CA ASP A 436 25.17 -7.67 4.69
C ASP A 436 24.12 -7.29 5.75
N LEU A 437 22.81 -7.32 5.45
CA LEU A 437 21.75 -6.82 6.33
C LEU A 437 21.80 -7.44 7.74
N MET A 438 22.19 -8.71 7.83
CA MET A 438 22.26 -9.47 9.09
C MET A 438 23.46 -9.06 9.97
N GLU A 439 24.44 -8.37 9.40
CA GLU A 439 25.66 -7.94 10.07
C GLU A 439 25.60 -6.47 10.52
N ARG A 440 24.67 -5.69 9.96
CA ARG A 440 24.54 -4.26 10.25
C ARG A 440 24.14 -4.03 11.72
N PRO A 441 24.68 -2.99 12.37
CA PRO A 441 24.34 -2.64 13.74
C PRO A 441 22.90 -2.14 13.83
N GLU A 442 22.17 -2.60 14.84
CA GLU A 442 20.78 -2.19 15.09
C GLU A 442 20.70 -0.98 16.01
N ARG A 443 19.73 -0.10 15.74
CA ARG A 443 19.40 1.11 16.47
C ARG A 443 17.89 1.10 16.70
N THR A 444 17.46 0.70 17.90
CA THR A 444 16.05 0.69 18.28
C THR A 444 15.91 0.96 19.78
N PRO A 445 15.18 1.99 20.20
CA PRO A 445 14.64 2.02 21.55
C PRO A 445 13.61 0.90 21.74
N THR A 446 13.53 0.39 22.96
CA THR A 446 12.41 -0.43 23.43
C THR A 446 11.61 0.40 24.43
N LEU A 447 10.31 0.55 24.19
CA LEU A 447 9.40 1.31 25.05
C LEU A 447 8.28 0.40 25.59
N PRO A 448 7.79 0.65 26.82
CA PRO A 448 6.64 -0.07 27.36
C PRO A 448 5.39 0.22 26.51
N ASN A 449 4.38 -0.63 26.63
CA ASN A 449 3.05 -0.42 26.05
C ASN A 449 2.28 0.70 26.78
N ASP A 450 2.84 1.92 26.78
CA ASP A 450 2.30 3.13 27.41
C ASP A 450 2.39 4.31 26.45
N ILE A 451 1.24 4.94 26.19
CA ILE A 451 1.16 6.07 25.26
C ILE A 451 1.96 7.27 25.75
N ASN A 452 2.05 7.50 27.06
CA ASN A 452 2.75 8.66 27.59
C ASN A 452 4.26 8.52 27.38
N ALA A 453 4.81 7.33 27.60
CA ALA A 453 6.22 7.02 27.29
C ALA A 453 6.53 7.20 25.80
N ILE A 454 5.63 6.75 24.91
CA ILE A 454 5.77 6.89 23.46
C ILE A 454 5.72 8.36 23.03
N GLU A 455 4.71 9.12 23.48
CA GLU A 455 4.57 10.55 23.18
C GLU A 455 5.77 11.35 23.70
N ALA A 456 6.26 11.05 24.91
CA ALA A 456 7.44 11.68 25.48
C ALA A 456 8.70 11.43 24.65
N TYR A 457 8.90 10.19 24.19
CA TYR A 457 10.02 9.84 23.31
C TYR A 457 9.94 10.63 21.99
N ILE A 458 8.78 10.63 21.33
CA ILE A 458 8.59 11.34 20.06
C ILE A 458 8.82 12.86 20.24
N ALA A 459 8.24 13.46 21.29
CA ALA A 459 8.39 14.88 21.56
C ALA A 459 9.85 15.30 21.83
N ALA A 460 10.65 14.43 22.44
CA ALA A 460 12.07 14.70 22.72
C ALA A 460 12.97 14.62 21.47
N HIS A 461 12.54 13.93 20.41
CA HIS A 461 13.37 13.67 19.23
C HIS A 461 12.84 14.34 17.94
N ALA A 462 11.57 14.72 17.88
CA ALA A 462 10.98 15.36 16.71
C ALA A 462 11.47 16.81 16.55
N ARG A 463 12.08 17.13 15.40
CA ARG A 463 12.60 18.48 15.09
C ARG A 463 11.49 19.48 14.81
N ALA A 464 10.28 19.01 14.45
CA ALA A 464 9.12 19.87 14.29
C ALA A 464 8.73 20.60 15.60
N ALA A 465 9.05 20.04 16.76
CA ALA A 465 8.78 20.67 18.06
C ALA A 465 9.58 21.96 18.29
N SER A 466 10.80 22.03 17.73
CA SER A 466 11.76 23.09 18.01
C SER A 466 11.46 24.40 17.26
N GLU A 467 10.71 24.34 16.16
CA GLU A 467 10.34 25.52 15.37
C GLU A 467 9.08 26.22 15.89
N THR A 468 8.18 25.52 16.58
CA THR A 468 6.95 26.11 17.17
C THR A 468 7.23 26.86 18.49
N ALA A 469 8.41 26.66 19.08
CA ALA A 469 8.83 27.28 20.34
C ALA A 469 9.75 28.50 20.14
N ALA A 470 10.09 28.84 18.88
CA ALA A 470 10.83 30.02 18.46
C ALA A 470 9.89 30.96 17.69
#